data_AF-A0A6A6U922-F1
#
_entry.id   AF-A0A6A6U922-F1
#
_cell.length_a   1.000
_cell.length_b   1.000
_cell.length_c   1.000
_cell.angle_alpha   90.00
_cell.angle_beta   90.00
_cell.angle_gamma   90.00
#
_symmetry.space_group_name_H-M   'P 1'
#
loop_
_entity.id
_entity.type
_entity.pdbx_description
1 polymer ?
#
loop_
_entity_poly.entity_id
_entity_poly.type
_entity_poly.pdbx_seq_one_letter_code
_entity_poly.pdbx_strand_id
1 'polypeptide(L)' 'MSETYGAENPPYRKLVRVRWNYDPTENNESILKINAGEIFSVAYQYKNGWWYGQKTDGSAGFLPSNFLEELDPKSKI' A
#
# COMPACT_ATOMS: atom_id res chain seq x y z
N MET A 1 -20.13 -0.84 17.17
CA MET A 1 -18.78 -0.64 17.75
C MET A 1 -17.78 -1.43 16.93
N SER A 2 -17.19 -0.81 15.92
CA SER A 2 -16.02 -1.33 15.20
C SER A 2 -15.55 -0.24 14.23
N GLU A 3 -15.26 0.94 14.78
CA GLU A 3 -14.35 1.91 14.15
C GLU A 3 -12.98 1.26 14.13
N THR A 4 -12.81 0.32 13.21
CA THR A 4 -11.65 -0.53 13.09
C THR A 4 -10.56 0.35 12.49
N TYR A 5 -9.77 1.00 13.34
CA TYR A 5 -8.48 1.62 13.01
C TYR A 5 -8.48 2.63 11.85
N GLY A 6 -9.48 3.52 11.72
CA GLY A 6 -9.38 4.67 10.81
C GLY A 6 -8.97 4.37 9.36
N ALA A 7 -9.27 3.16 8.87
CA ALA A 7 -8.88 2.69 7.56
C ALA A 7 -9.96 3.08 6.54
N GLU A 8 -9.57 3.87 5.54
CA GLU A 8 -10.45 4.24 4.43
C GLU A 8 -10.42 3.12 3.39
N ASN A 9 -11.61 2.66 2.98
CA ASN A 9 -11.78 1.71 1.89
C ASN A 9 -12.15 2.51 0.63
N PRO A 10 -11.22 2.72 -0.31
CA PRO A 10 -11.56 3.40 -1.54
C PRO A 10 -12.58 2.56 -2.33
N PRO A 11 -13.57 3.17 -3.01
CA PRO A 11 -14.57 2.44 -3.79
C PRO A 11 -13.96 1.66 -4.97
N TYR A 12 -12.70 1.96 -5.32
CA TYR A 12 -11.89 1.24 -6.28
C TYR A 12 -10.52 0.95 -5.67
N ARG A 13 -10.00 -0.26 -5.91
CA ARG A 13 -8.62 -0.61 -5.53
C ARG A 13 -7.66 0.35 -6.22
N LYS A 14 -6.94 1.15 -5.43
CA LYS A 14 -6.00 2.13 -5.97
C LYS A 14 -4.67 1.44 -6.27
N LEU A 15 -4.18 1.58 -7.50
CA LEU A 15 -2.85 1.10 -7.85
C LEU A 15 -1.81 2.08 -7.37
N VAL A 16 -0.73 1.55 -6.80
CA VAL A 16 0.40 2.34 -6.32
C VAL A 16 1.69 1.74 -6.83
N ARG A 17 2.66 2.59 -7.14
CA ARG A 17 4.03 2.21 -7.49
C ARG A 17 4.96 2.53 -6.34
N VAL A 18 5.85 1.60 -6.02
CA VAL A 18 6.92 1.82 -5.05
C VAL A 18 7.98 2.72 -5.68
N ARG A 19 8.28 3.86 -5.04
CA ARG A 19 9.31 4.80 -5.48
C ARG A 19 10.70 4.44 -4.96
N TRP A 20 10.77 3.91 -3.75
CA TRP A 20 12.03 3.56 -3.09
C TRP A 20 11.94 2.24 -2.36
N ASN A 21 13.10 1.58 -2.24
CA ASN A 21 13.21 0.33 -1.52
C ASN A 21 12.93 0.57 -0.03
N TYR A 22 12.18 -0.34 0.60
CA TYR A 22 11.97 -0.36 2.02
C TYR A 22 12.11 -1.79 2.52
N ASP A 23 13.01 -1.98 3.48
CA ASP A 23 13.29 -3.23 4.14
C ASP A 23 12.90 -3.07 5.62
N PRO A 24 11.82 -3.73 6.08
CA PRO A 24 11.39 -3.63 7.47
C PRO A 24 12.45 -4.24 8.38
N THR A 25 12.98 -3.45 9.32
CA THR A 25 13.97 -3.90 10.32
C THR A 25 13.37 -4.84 11.36
N GLU A 26 12.07 -4.78 11.57
CA GLU A 26 11.34 -5.75 12.39
C GLU A 26 10.92 -6.93 11.52
N ASN A 27 11.14 -8.16 12.00
CA ASN A 27 10.60 -9.39 11.42
C ASN A 27 9.08 -9.47 11.66
N ASN A 28 8.37 -8.42 11.29
CA ASN A 28 6.93 -8.36 11.37
C ASN A 28 6.38 -8.77 10.00
N GLU A 29 5.87 -10.00 9.93
CA GLU A 29 5.26 -10.57 8.71
C GLU A 29 4.11 -9.73 8.18
N SER A 30 3.56 -8.82 9.00
CA SER A 30 2.52 -7.89 8.58
C SER A 30 3.04 -6.78 7.66
N ILE A 31 4.33 -6.41 7.73
CA ILE A 31 4.92 -5.33 6.93
C ILE A 31 5.70 -5.94 5.77
N LEU A 32 5.37 -5.52 4.54
CA LEU A 32 6.05 -6.05 3.36
C LEU A 32 7.36 -5.32 3.08
N LYS A 33 8.38 -6.11 2.76
CA LYS A 33 9.55 -5.63 2.02
C LYS A 33 9.11 -5.22 0.62
N ILE A 34 9.49 -4.02 0.21
CA ILE A 34 9.17 -3.46 -1.10
C ILE A 34 10.41 -2.93 -1.81
N ASN A 35 10.40 -3.05 -3.13
CA ASN A 35 11.46 -2.60 -4.01
C ASN A 35 10.91 -1.56 -4.98
N ALA A 36 11.73 -0.57 -5.33
CA ALA A 36 11.38 0.46 -6.30
C ALA A 36 10.94 -0.17 -7.63
N GLY A 37 9.84 0.32 -8.18
CA GLY A 37 9.23 -0.18 -9.40
C GLY A 37 8.12 -1.22 -9.19
N GLU A 38 7.97 -1.79 -8.00
CA GLU A 38 6.88 -2.73 -7.72
C GLU A 38 5.52 -2.03 -7.69
N ILE A 39 4.47 -2.78 -8.06
CA ILE A 39 3.10 -2.27 -8.16
C ILE A 39 2.22 -3.03 -7.18
N PHE A 40 1.41 -2.31 -6.42
CA PHE A 40 0.47 -2.87 -5.46
C PHE A 40 -0.93 -2.33 -5.68
N SER A 41 -1.92 -3.16 -5.38
CA SER A 41 -3.31 -2.76 -5.25
C SER A 41 -3.62 -2.48 -3.79
N VAL A 42 -3.88 -1.22 -3.44
CA VAL A 42 -4.25 -0.80 -2.08
C VAL A 42 -5.69 -1.18 -1.79
N ALA A 43 -5.89 -1.96 -0.73
CA ALA A 43 -7.20 -2.35 -0.21
C ALA A 43 -7.64 -1.43 0.93
N TYR A 44 -6.72 -1.02 1.81
CA TYR A 44 -7.01 -0.19 2.98
C TYR A 44 -5.97 0.91 3.15
N GLN A 45 -6.43 2.15 3.41
CA GLN A 45 -5.55 3.28 3.71
C GLN A 45 -5.74 3.72 5.15
N TYR A 46 -4.73 3.55 6.00
CA TYR A 46 -4.78 3.99 7.38
C TYR A 46 -4.24 5.41 7.49
N LYS A 47 -4.92 6.25 8.29
CA LYS A 47 -4.54 7.66 8.51
C LYS A 47 -3.15 7.87 9.13
N ASN A 48 -2.57 6.82 9.72
CA ASN A 48 -1.21 6.84 10.26
C ASN A 48 -0.11 6.70 9.19
N GLY A 49 -0.47 6.62 7.90
CA GLY A 49 0.48 6.51 6.79
C GLY A 49 0.83 5.07 6.39
N TRP A 50 0.18 4.06 6.97
CA TRP A 50 0.33 2.67 6.56
C TRP A 50 -0.81 2.25 5.65
N TRP A 51 -0.51 1.71 4.48
CA TRP A 51 -1.51 1.23 3.54
C TRP A 51 -1.40 -0.28 3.40
N TYR A 52 -2.52 -0.98 3.42
CA TYR A 52 -2.54 -2.41 3.17
C TYR A 52 -2.69 -2.66 1.67
N GLY A 53 -1.65 -3.21 1.07
CA GLY A 53 -1.58 -3.49 -0.36
C GLY A 53 -1.42 -4.98 -0.65
N GLN A 54 -1.89 -5.39 -1.82
CA GLN A 54 -1.75 -6.75 -2.34
C GLN A 54 -1.16 -6.73 -3.76
N LYS A 55 -0.21 -7.63 -4.02
CA LYS A 55 0.33 -7.91 -5.35
C LYS A 55 -0.52 -8.94 -6.09
N THR A 56 -0.30 -9.04 -7.40
CA THR A 56 -0.94 -10.06 -8.25
C THR A 56 -0.51 -11.49 -7.93
N ASP A 57 0.66 -11.71 -7.34
CA ASP A 57 1.14 -13.03 -6.93
C ASP A 57 0.48 -13.53 -5.62
N GLY A 58 -0.33 -12.69 -4.96
CA GLY A 58 -1.01 -13.02 -3.71
C GLY A 58 -0.35 -12.44 -2.46
N SER A 59 0.92 -12.01 -2.54
CA SER A 59 1.61 -11.31 -1.45
C SER A 59 0.85 -10.06 -1.00
N ALA A 60 0.56 -9.95 0.30
CA ALA A 60 -0.18 -8.81 0.86
C ALA A 60 0.37 -8.41 2.24
N GLY A 61 0.27 -7.13 2.56
CA GLY A 61 0.70 -6.58 3.84
C GLY A 61 0.76 -5.06 3.85
N PHE A 62 1.28 -4.51 4.94
CA PHE A 62 1.40 -3.09 5.18
C PHE A 62 2.58 -2.49 4.45
N LEU A 63 2.34 -1.33 3.85
CA LEU A 63 3.24 -0.55 3.03
C LEU A 63 3.29 0.87 3.57
N PRO A 64 4.48 1.47 3.73
CA PRO A 64 4.58 2.87 4.14
C PRO A 64 4.21 3.78 2.97
N SER A 65 3.14 4.57 3.10
CA SER A 65 2.61 5.39 2.00
C SER A 65 3.61 6.40 1.46
N ASN A 66 4.54 6.88 2.29
CA ASN A 66 5.60 7.82 1.90
C ASN A 66 6.54 7.26 0.81
N PHE A 67 6.62 5.92 0.69
CA PHE A 67 7.43 5.23 -0.30
C PHE A 67 6.64 4.86 -1.56
N LEU A 68 5.35 5.18 -1.59
CA LEU A 68 4.43 4.84 -2.65
C LEU A 68 4.04 6.08 -3.46
N GLU A 69 3.70 5.85 -4.72
CA GLU A 69 3.13 6.83 -5.63
C GLU A 69 1.81 6.29 -6.15
N GLU A 70 0.75 7.07 -6.02
CA GLU A 70 -0.57 6.70 -6.53
C GLU A 70 -0.58 6.75 -8.06
N LEU A 71 -0.90 5.62 -8.68
CA LEU A 71 -1.09 5.54 -10.12
C LEU A 71 -2.52 5.94 -10.43
N ASP A 72 -2.73 7.24 -10.61
CA ASP A 72 -4.03 7.76 -11.01
C ASP A 72 -4.30 7.44 -12.49
N PRO A 73 -5.33 6.64 -12.82
CA PRO A 73 -5.64 6.29 -14.21
C PRO A 73 -6.15 7.49 -15.02
N LYS A 74 -6.36 8.67 -14.42
CA LYS A 74 -6.77 9.89 -15.12
C LYS A 74 -5.62 10.86 -15.41
N SER A 75 -4.36 10.51 -15.12
CA SER A 75 -3.23 11.37 -15.51
C SER A 75 -2.91 11.23 -17.01
N LYS A 76 -3.48 12.18 -17.77
CA LYS A 76 -3.21 12.59 -19.17
C LYS A 76 -3.84 11.77 -20.30
N ILE A 77 -4.97 12.29 -20.80
CA ILE A 77 -5.22 12.45 -22.25
C ILE A 77 -4.64 13.80 -22.67
#